data_AF-A0A8C0C1I0-F1
#
_entry.id   AF-A0A8C0C1I0-F1
#
_cell.length_a   1.000
_cell.length_b   1.000
_cell.length_c   1.000
_cell.angle_alpha   90.00
_cell.angle_beta   90.00
_cell.angle_gamma   90.00
#
_symmetry.space_group_name_H-M   'P 1'
#
loop_
_entity.id
_entity.type
_entity.pdbx_description
1 polymer ?
#
loop_
_entity_poly.entity_id
_entity_poly.type
_entity_poly.pdbx_seq_one_letter_code
_entity_poly.pdbx_strand_id
1 'polypeptide(L)'
;VGPRVVATNIAETSVTIDGIVYVLDPGFCKQKSYSARTGMESLVVTPCSRASANQRAGRAGRVAPGKCFRLYTAWAFQHELEETPVPEIQRADLGSLVLLLKSLPGLCLGVLVVSPGCPQVVLGHPRCVPTLSPDVPVASPSLTPIGHLPGGGATPLPDPGSPYGCTEEVLTVAAMLSVNNAIFYRPKDKVLHADSARLGFHVPGGDHLVLLNVYNQAITAGFFYHTARLTRGGYRTVKHQQTVFIHPNSSLFEEQPRWVLYHELVFTTKEFMRQVIEIDSAWLLEVAPHYYQAKELEDASARKMPKKVGKSRDELG
;
A
#
# COMPACT_ATOMS: atom_id res chain seq x y z
N VAL A 1 23.37 25.96 -15.62
CA VAL A 1 23.18 25.50 -14.22
C VAL A 1 23.30 23.99 -14.25
N GLY A 2 24.27 23.41 -13.54
CA GLY A 2 24.43 21.95 -13.51
C GLY A 2 23.26 21.24 -12.82
N PRO A 3 23.13 19.91 -12.96
CA PRO A 3 22.09 19.15 -12.28
C PRO A 3 22.20 19.31 -10.76
N ARG A 4 21.08 19.58 -10.10
CA ARG A 4 20.98 19.66 -8.65
C ARG A 4 20.18 18.46 -8.18
N VAL A 5 20.76 17.65 -7.30
CA VAL A 5 20.10 16.47 -6.73
C VAL A 5 19.77 16.75 -5.27
N VAL A 6 18.50 16.63 -4.92
CA VAL A 6 18.05 16.60 -3.52
C VAL A 6 17.83 15.14 -3.16
N ALA A 7 18.62 14.62 -2.23
CA ALA A 7 18.61 13.21 -1.87
C ALA A 7 18.45 13.01 -0.35
N THR A 8 17.91 11.85 0.01
CA THR A 8 17.92 11.35 1.38
C THR A 8 19.28 10.68 1.70
N ASN A 9 19.37 10.02 2.85
CA ASN A 9 20.51 9.18 3.23
C ASN A 9 20.79 8.01 2.25
N ILE A 10 19.93 7.76 1.24
CA ILE A 10 20.22 6.81 0.15
C ILE A 10 21.49 7.19 -0.62
N ALA A 11 21.73 8.49 -0.82
CA ALA A 11 22.94 8.96 -1.51
C ALA A 11 24.22 8.82 -0.66
N GLU A 12 24.09 8.56 0.64
CA GLU A 12 25.21 8.43 1.58
C GLU A 12 26.03 7.14 1.35
N THR A 13 25.34 6.04 1.02
CA THR A 13 25.93 4.70 0.82
C THR A 13 25.54 4.11 -0.53
N SER A 14 24.24 3.95 -0.76
CA SER A 14 23.66 3.03 -1.75
C SER A 14 23.76 3.44 -3.21
N VAL A 15 23.87 4.74 -3.51
CA VAL A 15 23.88 5.23 -4.90
C VAL A 15 25.06 6.17 -5.17
N THR A 16 25.71 5.99 -6.31
CA THR A 16 26.77 6.87 -6.81
C THR A 16 26.22 7.70 -7.97
N ILE A 17 26.35 9.02 -7.88
CA ILE A 17 25.96 9.94 -8.95
C ILE A 17 27.23 10.59 -9.47
N ASP A 18 27.46 10.47 -10.77
CA ASP A 18 28.66 11.01 -11.40
C ASP A 18 28.58 12.54 -11.50
N GLY A 19 29.76 13.18 -11.45
CA GLY A 19 29.87 14.64 -11.56
C GLY A 19 29.50 15.43 -10.30
N ILE A 20 29.29 14.77 -9.15
CA ILE A 20 29.08 15.45 -7.87
C ILE A 20 30.41 15.94 -7.30
N VAL A 21 30.62 17.26 -7.32
CA VAL A 21 31.78 17.94 -6.72
C VAL A 21 31.42 18.84 -5.55
N TYR A 22 30.13 19.11 -5.34
CA TYR A 22 29.62 19.91 -4.24
C TYR A 22 28.57 19.13 -3.47
N VAL A 23 28.73 19.05 -2.14
CA VAL A 23 27.76 18.44 -1.23
C VAL A 23 27.34 19.50 -0.22
N LEU A 24 26.04 19.65 0.01
CA LEU A 24 25.49 20.44 1.11
C LEU A 24 24.93 19.47 2.14
N ASP A 25 25.47 19.49 3.35
CA ASP A 25 25.07 18.60 4.44
C ASP A 25 24.38 19.38 5.56
N PRO A 26 23.05 19.24 5.70
CA PRO A 26 22.31 19.87 6.80
C PRO A 26 22.55 19.18 8.15
N GLY A 27 23.20 18.01 8.20
CA GLY A 27 23.48 17.32 9.46
C GLY A 27 22.31 16.50 10.03
N PHE A 28 21.24 16.30 9.27
CA PHE A 28 20.05 15.54 9.71
C PHE A 28 19.81 14.29 8.85
N CYS A 29 19.14 13.31 9.44
CA CYS A 29 18.52 12.19 8.74
C CYS A 29 17.21 11.78 9.40
N LYS A 30 16.33 11.11 8.66
CA LYS A 30 15.17 10.44 9.24
C LYS A 30 15.60 9.05 9.70
N GLN A 31 15.32 8.73 10.95
CA GLN A 31 15.68 7.48 11.56
C GLN A 31 14.46 6.85 12.25
N LYS A 32 14.36 5.52 12.16
CA LYS A 32 13.38 4.75 12.92
C LYS A 32 13.74 4.82 14.40
N SER A 33 12.73 5.01 15.23
CA SER A 33 12.81 5.04 16.69
C SER A 33 11.66 4.21 17.25
N TYR A 34 12.01 3.23 18.08
CA TYR A 34 11.08 2.33 18.73
C TYR A 34 11.04 2.59 20.24
N SER A 35 9.84 2.77 20.78
CA SER A 35 9.63 2.94 22.22
C SER A 35 9.04 1.65 22.81
N ALA A 36 9.88 0.92 23.56
CA ALA A 36 9.50 -0.36 24.17
C ALA A 36 8.35 -0.24 25.20
N ARG A 37 8.18 0.93 25.82
CA ARG A 37 7.08 1.17 26.77
C ARG A 37 5.72 1.23 26.08
N THR A 38 5.69 1.82 24.88
CA THR A 38 4.45 2.05 24.12
C THR A 38 4.22 1.02 23.02
N GLY A 39 5.24 0.25 22.65
CA GLY A 39 5.17 -0.70 21.53
C GLY A 39 5.01 0.00 20.17
N MET A 40 5.41 1.27 20.08
CA MET A 40 5.20 2.09 18.87
C MET A 40 6.53 2.38 18.17
N GLU A 41 6.53 2.20 16.85
CA GLU A 41 7.59 2.65 15.95
C GLU A 41 7.24 4.02 15.38
N SER A 42 8.22 4.91 15.31
CA SER A 42 8.07 6.24 14.72
C SER A 42 9.28 6.61 13.87
N LEU A 43 9.06 7.43 12.84
CA LEU A 43 10.12 7.95 11.99
C LEU A 43 10.44 9.39 12.39
N VAL A 44 11.56 9.60 13.08
CA VAL A 44 11.94 10.89 13.68
C VAL A 44 13.11 11.48 12.91
N VAL A 45 13.12 12.81 12.76
CA VAL A 45 14.28 13.54 12.23
C VAL A 45 15.29 13.68 13.36
N THR A 46 16.48 13.11 13.19
CA THR A 46 17.56 13.14 14.19
C THR A 46 18.86 13.67 13.56
N PRO A 47 19.78 14.22 14.36
CA PRO A 47 21.13 14.54 13.90
C PRO A 47 21.84 13.28 13.34
N CYS A 48 22.63 13.45 12.29
CA CYS A 48 23.39 12.34 11.71
C CYS A 48 24.68 12.05 12.51
N SER A 49 25.18 10.81 12.44
CA SER A 49 26.48 10.48 13.06
C SER A 49 27.66 11.14 12.33
N ARG A 50 28.81 11.26 13.01
CA ARG A 50 30.08 11.70 12.41
C ARG A 50 30.48 10.79 11.25
N ALA A 51 30.32 9.48 11.41
CA ALA A 51 30.55 8.51 10.33
C ALA A 51 29.69 8.83 9.09
N SER A 52 28.39 9.10 9.27
CA SER A 52 27.48 9.48 8.19
C SER A 52 27.87 10.78 7.51
N ALA A 53 28.17 11.82 8.28
CA ALA A 53 28.64 13.11 7.76
C ALA A 53 29.95 13.01 6.98
N ASN A 54 30.84 12.08 7.37
CA ASN A 54 32.07 11.80 6.63
C ASN A 54 31.79 11.05 5.32
N GLN A 55 30.85 10.09 5.31
CA GLN A 55 30.42 9.40 4.09
C GLN A 55 29.79 10.37 3.08
N ARG A 56 28.95 11.31 3.55
CA ARG A 56 28.38 12.39 2.71
C ARG A 56 29.47 13.27 2.10
N ALA A 57 30.44 13.71 2.92
CA ALA A 57 31.56 14.50 2.43
C ALA A 57 32.40 13.75 1.37
N GLY A 58 32.60 12.44 1.55
CA GLY A 58 33.31 11.59 0.60
C GLY A 58 32.65 11.51 -0.78
N ARG A 59 31.34 11.80 -0.91
CA ARG A 59 30.64 11.81 -2.20
C ARG A 59 31.15 12.91 -3.14
N ALA A 60 31.60 14.05 -2.59
CA ALA A 60 32.12 15.16 -3.38
C ALA A 60 33.49 14.87 -4.01
N GLY A 61 34.26 13.92 -3.46
CA GLY A 61 35.65 13.68 -3.81
C GLY A 61 35.91 12.51 -4.75
N ARG A 62 34.88 11.97 -5.43
CA ARG A 62 35.01 10.74 -6.22
C ARG A 62 35.62 10.91 -7.60
N VAL A 63 35.21 11.95 -8.32
CA VAL A 63 35.60 12.18 -9.72
C VAL A 63 36.66 13.28 -9.82
N ALA A 64 36.57 14.29 -8.97
CA ALA A 64 37.46 15.44 -8.94
C ALA A 64 37.53 15.99 -7.51
N PRO A 65 38.50 16.87 -7.19
CA PRO A 65 38.51 17.59 -5.92
C PRO A 65 37.20 18.34 -5.68
N GLY A 66 36.45 17.91 -4.68
CA GLY A 66 35.16 18.49 -4.32
C GLY A 66 35.16 19.23 -2.99
N LYS A 67 34.05 19.92 -2.70
CA LYS A 67 33.81 20.63 -1.44
C LYS A 67 32.52 20.14 -0.78
N CYS A 68 32.58 19.96 0.53
CA CYS A 68 31.41 19.67 1.36
C CYS A 68 31.12 20.87 2.26
N PHE A 69 29.90 21.40 2.17
CA PHE A 69 29.40 22.49 2.99
C PHE A 69 28.50 21.93 4.08
N ARG A 70 29.01 21.91 5.32
CA ARG A 70 28.25 21.51 6.50
C ARG A 70 27.50 22.72 7.06
N LEU A 71 26.19 22.61 7.25
CA LEU A 71 25.34 23.70 7.77
C LEU A 71 25.33 23.75 9.31
N TYR A 72 26.40 23.29 9.95
CA TYR A 72 26.59 23.22 11.39
C TYR A 72 28.05 23.51 11.74
N THR A 73 28.31 23.90 12.98
CA THR A 73 29.64 24.35 13.40
C THR A 73 30.63 23.19 13.49
N ALA A 74 31.92 23.48 13.37
CA ALA A 74 32.98 22.49 13.63
C ALA A 74 32.94 21.96 15.07
N TRP A 75 32.46 22.79 16.02
CA TRP A 75 32.25 22.37 17.40
C TRP A 75 31.15 21.31 17.51
N ALA A 76 29.99 21.55 16.87
CA ALA A 76 28.89 20.60 16.82
C ALA A 76 29.31 19.27 16.18
N PHE A 77 30.08 19.31 15.09
CA PHE A 77 30.63 18.10 14.45
C PHE A 77 31.47 17.26 15.41
N GLN A 78 32.24 17.88 16.30
CA GLN A 78 33.18 17.17 17.17
C GLN A 78 32.54 16.73 18.49
N HIS A 79 31.62 17.53 19.05
CA HIS A 79 31.10 17.36 20.42
C HIS A 79 29.61 17.01 20.50
N GLU A 80 28.78 17.40 19.52
CA GLU A 80 27.33 17.13 19.54
C GLU A 80 26.96 15.85 18.78
N LEU A 81 27.68 15.52 17.71
CA LEU A 81 27.37 14.36 16.88
C LEU A 81 27.99 13.07 17.43
N GLU A 82 27.18 12.03 17.54
CA GLU A 82 27.63 10.67 17.86
C GLU A 82 28.60 10.14 16.81
N GLU A 83 29.57 9.31 17.21
CA GLU A 83 30.58 8.81 16.29
C GLU A 83 30.02 7.87 15.23
N THR A 84 29.23 6.90 15.67
CA THR A 84 28.63 5.86 14.84
C THR A 84 27.12 5.84 15.05
N PRO A 85 26.33 5.46 14.04
CA PRO A 85 24.89 5.35 14.21
C PRO A 85 24.53 4.13 15.06
N VAL A 86 23.55 4.28 15.95
CA VAL A 86 22.97 3.16 16.71
C VAL A 86 22.45 2.10 15.72
N PRO A 87 22.70 0.80 15.94
CA PRO A 87 22.27 -0.25 15.01
C PRO A 87 20.75 -0.37 14.92
N GLU A 88 20.23 -0.76 13.76
CA GLU A 88 18.78 -0.81 13.49
C GLU A 88 18.03 -1.78 14.41
N ILE A 89 18.66 -2.89 14.81
CA ILE A 89 18.06 -3.88 15.72
C ILE A 89 17.69 -3.32 17.10
N GLN A 90 18.34 -2.22 17.53
CA GLN A 90 18.02 -1.55 18.80
C GLN A 90 16.95 -0.46 18.63
N ARG A 91 16.52 -0.17 17.41
CA ARG A 91 15.68 1.00 17.08
C ARG A 91 14.42 0.67 16.28
N ALA A 92 14.24 -0.58 15.87
CA ALA A 92 13.10 -1.05 15.11
C ALA A 92 12.30 -2.11 15.90
N ASP A 93 11.03 -2.29 15.54
CA ASP A 93 10.24 -3.40 16.05
C ASP A 93 10.79 -4.74 15.54
N LEU A 94 10.94 -5.70 16.45
CA LEU A 94 11.48 -7.03 16.15
C LEU A 94 10.39 -8.07 15.90
N GLY A 95 9.10 -7.71 15.93
CA GLY A 95 7.99 -8.66 15.77
C GLY A 95 8.10 -9.51 14.50
N SER A 96 8.35 -8.86 13.36
CA SER A 96 8.53 -9.56 12.07
C SER A 96 9.80 -10.43 12.05
N LEU A 97 10.89 -9.96 12.68
CA LEU A 97 12.13 -10.72 12.78
C LEU A 97 11.95 -11.97 13.63
N VAL A 98 11.23 -11.88 14.76
CA VAL A 98 10.95 -13.03 15.63
C VAL A 98 10.12 -14.09 14.91
N LEU A 99 9.13 -13.68 14.11
CA LEU A 99 8.35 -14.62 13.29
C LEU A 99 9.23 -15.31 12.25
N LEU A 100 10.09 -14.56 11.56
CA LEU A 100 11.04 -15.12 10.61
C LEU A 100 12.00 -16.11 11.29
N LEU A 101 12.56 -15.77 12.45
CA LEU A 101 13.47 -16.65 13.18
C LEU A 101 12.77 -17.93 13.65
N LYS A 102 11.50 -17.86 14.05
CA LYS A 102 10.69 -19.04 14.38
C LYS A 102 10.39 -19.93 13.17
N SER A 103 10.31 -19.34 11.97
CA SER A 103 10.07 -20.09 10.74
C SER A 103 11.28 -20.87 10.24
N LEU A 104 12.48 -20.54 10.72
CA LEU A 104 13.71 -21.22 10.35
C LEU A 104 13.88 -22.51 11.19
N PRO A 105 13.94 -23.70 10.58
CA PRO A 105 14.16 -24.94 11.31
C PRO A 105 15.59 -24.97 11.89
N GLY A 106 15.71 -25.24 13.18
CA GLY A 106 17.00 -25.47 13.86
C GLY A 106 17.58 -24.28 14.65
N LEU A 107 16.93 -23.12 14.67
CA LEU A 107 17.37 -21.99 15.49
C LEU A 107 16.62 -21.94 16.84
N CYS A 108 17.27 -22.37 17.91
CA CYS A 108 16.78 -22.13 19.27
C CYS A 108 16.90 -20.63 19.57
N LEU A 109 15.80 -19.98 19.97
CA LEU A 109 15.68 -18.53 20.26
C LEU A 109 16.68 -17.95 21.29
N GLY A 110 17.57 -18.76 21.85
CA GLY A 110 18.58 -18.38 22.84
C GLY A 110 19.87 -17.76 22.28
N VAL A 111 20.02 -17.64 20.95
CA VAL A 111 21.26 -17.13 20.33
C VAL A 111 20.96 -15.87 19.51
N LEU A 112 20.71 -14.76 20.18
CA LEU A 112 20.85 -13.43 19.58
C LEU A 112 21.44 -12.46 20.59
N VAL A 113 22.74 -12.61 20.86
CA VAL A 113 23.52 -11.61 21.60
C VAL A 113 24.05 -10.61 20.58
N VAL A 114 23.46 -9.43 20.51
CA VAL A 114 24.04 -8.30 19.76
C VAL A 114 24.47 -7.22 20.76
N SER A 115 25.77 -7.26 21.07
CA SER A 115 26.60 -6.30 21.81
C SER A 115 26.44 -6.20 23.35
N PRO A 116 27.56 -6.14 24.11
CA PRO A 116 27.56 -5.96 25.56
C PRO A 116 27.32 -4.48 25.88
N GLY A 117 26.16 -4.15 26.47
CA GLY A 117 25.87 -2.78 26.93
C GLY A 117 24.40 -2.42 27.06
N CYS A 118 23.48 -3.20 26.48
CA CYS A 118 22.04 -3.01 26.65
C CYS A 118 21.44 -4.13 27.53
N PRO A 119 21.11 -3.88 28.80
CA PRO A 119 20.39 -4.84 29.65
C PRO A 119 18.90 -5.01 29.29
N GLN A 120 18.45 -4.57 28.10
CA GLN A 120 17.05 -4.68 27.65
C GLN A 120 16.90 -5.31 26.26
N VAL A 121 17.66 -6.36 25.96
CA VAL A 121 17.09 -7.49 25.20
C VAL A 121 16.76 -8.59 26.21
N VAL A 122 15.93 -8.24 27.19
CA VAL A 122 15.18 -9.25 27.91
C VAL A 122 14.10 -9.68 26.94
N LEU A 123 14.05 -10.98 26.63
CA LEU A 123 12.87 -11.68 26.14
C LEU A 123 11.73 -11.48 27.16
N GLY A 124 11.20 -10.27 27.18
CA GLY A 124 10.23 -9.75 28.11
C GLY A 124 8.84 -9.92 27.52
N HIS A 125 8.23 -11.03 27.90
CA HIS A 125 6.81 -11.34 27.83
C HIS A 125 6.24 -11.90 26.50
N PRO A 126 5.72 -13.14 26.51
CA PRO A 126 4.94 -13.72 25.40
C PRO A 126 3.53 -13.11 25.25
N ARG A 127 3.29 -11.89 25.74
CA ARG A 127 1.95 -11.25 25.76
C ARG A 127 1.72 -10.20 24.69
N CYS A 128 2.72 -9.86 23.86
CA CYS A 128 2.57 -8.87 22.79
C CYS A 128 2.34 -9.47 21.40
N VAL A 129 2.06 -10.78 21.29
CA VAL A 129 1.32 -11.31 20.15
C VAL A 129 -0.15 -11.25 20.57
N PRO A 130 -0.98 -10.35 20.03
CA PRO A 130 -2.41 -10.43 20.27
C PRO A 130 -2.92 -11.72 19.63
N THR A 131 -3.27 -12.67 20.50
CA THR A 131 -4.43 -13.55 20.36
C THR A 131 -4.74 -14.05 18.94
N LEU A 132 -3.79 -14.76 18.33
CA LEU A 132 -4.17 -15.90 17.49
C LEU A 132 -4.48 -17.03 18.49
N SER A 133 -5.77 -17.29 18.67
CA SER A 133 -6.41 -18.31 19.52
C SER A 133 -5.46 -19.36 20.14
N PRO A 134 -5.38 -19.47 21.48
CA PRO A 134 -4.49 -20.42 22.16
C PRO A 134 -4.92 -21.90 22.07
N ASP A 135 -6.07 -22.22 21.45
CA ASP A 135 -6.69 -23.56 21.55
C ASP A 135 -6.72 -24.36 20.24
N VAL A 136 -5.91 -24.02 19.24
CA VAL A 136 -5.70 -24.94 18.11
C VAL A 136 -4.48 -25.81 18.43
N PRO A 137 -4.65 -27.13 18.64
CA PRO A 137 -3.50 -28.03 18.73
C PRO A 137 -2.69 -27.84 17.46
N VAL A 138 -1.40 -27.52 17.62
CA VAL A 138 -0.45 -27.47 16.50
C VAL A 138 -0.25 -28.91 16.00
N ALA A 139 -1.24 -29.40 15.27
CA ALA A 139 -1.15 -30.59 14.46
C ALA A 139 -0.29 -30.19 13.25
N SER A 140 0.96 -30.66 13.25
CA SER A 140 2.00 -30.48 12.24
C SER A 140 2.51 -29.03 12.03
N PRO A 141 3.83 -28.77 12.15
CA PRO A 141 4.42 -27.46 11.97
C PRO A 141 4.65 -27.20 10.46
N SER A 142 3.58 -27.16 9.67
CA SER A 142 3.63 -26.47 8.39
C SER A 142 3.07 -25.07 8.63
N LEU A 143 3.95 -24.12 8.96
CA LEU A 143 3.64 -22.71 8.69
C LEU A 143 3.12 -22.66 7.25
N THR A 144 1.87 -22.23 7.06
CA THR A 144 1.33 -22.04 5.72
C THR A 144 2.26 -21.10 4.93
N PRO A 145 2.30 -21.17 3.59
CA PRO A 145 3.18 -20.34 2.76
C PRO A 145 2.99 -18.80 2.90
N ILE A 146 2.07 -18.37 3.77
CA ILE A 146 1.76 -16.99 4.16
C ILE A 146 2.94 -16.29 4.86
N GLY A 147 3.96 -17.03 5.31
CA GLY A 147 5.16 -16.46 5.94
C GLY A 147 6.12 -15.66 5.04
N HIS A 148 5.79 -15.41 3.76
CA HIS A 148 6.75 -14.90 2.77
C HIS A 148 6.40 -13.57 2.08
N LEU A 149 5.39 -12.82 2.50
CA LEU A 149 5.17 -11.50 1.89
C LEU A 149 6.05 -10.43 2.54
N PRO A 150 6.87 -9.69 1.74
CA PRO A 150 7.67 -8.58 2.22
C PRO A 150 6.76 -7.36 2.46
N GLY A 151 6.09 -7.35 3.61
CA GLY A 151 5.31 -6.22 4.11
C GLY A 151 5.49 -6.16 5.61
N GLY A 152 6.14 -5.11 6.11
CA GLY A 152 6.36 -4.92 7.54
C GLY A 152 5.04 -4.70 8.26
N GLY A 153 4.46 -5.76 8.79
CA GLY A 153 3.22 -5.73 9.55
C GLY A 153 2.52 -7.08 9.52
N ALA A 154 2.18 -7.60 10.69
CA ALA A 154 1.45 -8.85 10.86
C ALA A 154 -0.02 -8.69 10.43
N THR A 155 -0.29 -8.57 9.12
CA THR A 155 -1.60 -8.88 8.57
C THR A 155 -1.60 -10.36 8.19
N PRO A 156 -2.27 -11.25 8.95
CA PRO A 156 -2.56 -12.57 8.45
C PRO A 156 -3.36 -12.38 7.16
N LEU A 157 -2.79 -12.81 6.03
CA LEU A 157 -3.55 -12.86 4.80
C LEU A 157 -4.76 -13.77 5.03
N PRO A 158 -5.93 -13.41 4.51
CA PRO A 158 -7.09 -14.29 4.54
C PRO A 158 -6.72 -15.61 3.85
N ASP A 159 -6.88 -16.72 4.56
CA ASP A 159 -6.85 -18.05 3.95
C ASP A 159 -7.97 -18.10 2.89
N PRO A 160 -7.70 -18.55 1.64
CA PRO A 160 -8.76 -18.75 0.64
C PRO A 160 -9.90 -19.66 1.12
N GLY A 161 -9.72 -20.44 2.19
CA GLY A 161 -10.77 -21.21 2.88
C GLY A 161 -11.56 -20.46 3.96
N SER A 162 -11.38 -19.14 4.11
CA SER A 162 -12.04 -18.35 5.16
C SER A 162 -13.58 -18.33 4.99
N PRO A 163 -14.37 -18.51 6.07
CA PRO A 163 -15.84 -18.57 6.01
C PRO A 163 -16.51 -17.24 5.62
N TYR A 164 -15.74 -16.15 5.50
CA TYR A 164 -16.27 -14.81 5.29
C TYR A 164 -16.36 -14.39 3.81
N GLY A 165 -15.74 -15.13 2.88
CA GLY A 165 -15.84 -14.85 1.44
C GLY A 165 -15.24 -13.52 0.95
N CYS A 166 -14.59 -12.73 1.82
CA CYS A 166 -14.10 -11.37 1.54
C CYS A 166 -12.59 -11.27 1.27
N THR A 167 -12.01 -12.31 0.67
CA THR A 167 -10.56 -12.44 0.45
C THR A 167 -10.03 -11.34 -0.48
N GLU A 168 -10.81 -10.94 -1.49
CA GLU A 168 -10.43 -9.93 -2.49
C GLU A 168 -10.34 -8.53 -1.87
N GLU A 169 -11.35 -8.13 -1.12
CA GLU A 169 -11.43 -6.81 -0.48
C GLU A 169 -10.35 -6.68 0.58
N VAL A 170 -10.14 -7.73 1.39
CA VAL A 170 -9.09 -7.73 2.41
C VAL A 170 -7.70 -7.65 1.79
N LEU A 171 -7.45 -8.38 0.70
CA LEU A 171 -6.17 -8.32 -0.01
C LEU A 171 -5.91 -6.92 -0.58
N THR A 172 -6.94 -6.29 -1.15
CA THR A 172 -6.87 -4.94 -1.68
C THR A 172 -6.58 -3.92 -0.58
N VAL A 173 -7.28 -4.00 0.55
CA VAL A 173 -7.03 -3.13 1.71
C VAL A 173 -5.62 -3.34 2.26
N ALA A 174 -5.14 -4.58 2.38
CA ALA A 174 -3.78 -4.89 2.83
C ALA A 174 -2.71 -4.31 1.88
N ALA A 175 -2.92 -4.40 0.57
CA ALA A 175 -2.05 -3.79 -0.43
C ALA A 175 -2.03 -2.26 -0.30
N MET A 176 -3.20 -1.63 -0.12
CA MET A 176 -3.32 -0.18 0.05
C MET A 176 -2.67 0.32 1.34
N LEU A 177 -2.82 -0.40 2.46
CA LEU A 177 -2.18 -0.07 3.73
C LEU A 177 -0.65 -0.11 3.65
N SER A 178 -0.11 -0.98 2.81
CA SER A 178 1.35 -1.09 2.59
C SER A 178 1.95 0.17 1.94
N VAL A 179 1.13 0.99 1.24
CA VAL A 179 1.54 2.19 0.50
C VAL A 179 0.94 3.49 1.09
N ASN A 180 0.21 3.39 2.22
CA ASN A 180 -0.73 4.37 2.78
C ASN A 180 -0.31 5.86 2.70
N ASN A 181 0.97 6.16 2.94
CA ASN A 181 1.48 7.53 3.00
C ASN A 181 1.37 8.33 1.69
N ALA A 182 1.19 7.68 0.53
CA ALA A 182 1.14 8.35 -0.77
C ALA A 182 -0.27 8.51 -1.35
N ILE A 183 -1.28 7.88 -0.75
CA ILE A 183 -2.63 7.78 -1.34
C ILE A 183 -3.34 9.14 -1.28
N PHE A 184 -3.34 9.78 -0.11
CA PHE A 184 -3.94 11.10 0.08
C PHE A 184 -2.86 12.17 0.17
N TYR A 185 -2.63 12.88 -0.94
CA TYR A 185 -1.71 14.01 -0.97
C TYR A 185 -2.39 15.30 -0.48
N ARG A 186 -1.89 15.87 0.63
CA ARG A 186 -2.46 17.07 1.26
C ARG A 186 -1.42 18.21 1.31
N PRO A 187 -1.27 18.99 0.23
CA PRO A 187 -0.35 20.13 0.21
C PRO A 187 -0.86 21.26 1.10
N LYS A 188 0.05 21.95 1.80
CA LYS A 188 -0.29 23.02 2.75
C LYS A 188 -1.08 24.18 2.12
N ASP A 189 -0.81 24.48 0.85
CA ASP A 189 -1.45 25.60 0.14
C ASP A 189 -2.84 25.25 -0.39
N LYS A 190 -3.17 23.95 -0.55
CA LYS A 190 -4.44 23.49 -1.14
C LYS A 190 -5.18 22.52 -0.24
N VAL A 191 -5.11 22.75 1.06
CA VAL A 191 -5.76 21.91 2.08
C VAL A 191 -7.25 21.74 1.81
N LEU A 192 -7.97 22.83 1.54
CA LEU A 192 -9.41 22.79 1.27
C LEU A 192 -9.78 21.93 0.06
N HIS A 193 -8.98 21.99 -1.01
CA HIS A 193 -9.22 21.19 -2.21
C HIS A 193 -8.91 19.70 -1.97
N ALA A 194 -7.84 19.41 -1.23
CA ALA A 194 -7.49 18.04 -0.86
C ALA A 194 -8.55 17.40 0.06
N ASP A 195 -9.04 18.17 1.04
CA ASP A 195 -10.08 17.71 1.96
C ASP A 195 -11.41 17.52 1.21
N SER A 196 -11.76 18.42 0.28
CA SER A 196 -12.93 18.26 -0.60
C SER A 196 -12.82 17.04 -1.52
N ALA A 197 -11.63 16.75 -2.07
CA ALA A 197 -11.42 15.57 -2.89
C ALA A 197 -11.56 14.29 -2.07
N ARG A 198 -11.07 14.28 -0.82
CA ARG A 198 -11.20 13.14 0.09
C ARG A 198 -12.67 12.81 0.40
N LEU A 199 -13.53 13.82 0.50
CA LEU A 199 -14.97 13.62 0.74
C LEU A 199 -15.66 12.84 -0.39
N GLY A 200 -15.19 12.95 -1.63
CA GLY A 200 -15.72 12.17 -2.77
C GLY A 200 -15.53 10.66 -2.62
N PHE A 201 -14.54 10.24 -1.83
CA PHE A 201 -14.25 8.81 -1.58
C PHE A 201 -14.85 8.30 -0.27
N HIS A 202 -15.54 9.16 0.50
CA HIS A 202 -16.04 8.81 1.81
C HIS A 202 -17.11 7.72 1.72
N VAL A 203 -16.86 6.59 2.41
CA VAL A 203 -17.82 5.51 2.58
C VAL A 203 -18.14 5.38 4.07
N PRO A 204 -19.43 5.41 4.47
CA PRO A 204 -19.79 5.17 5.86
C PRO A 204 -19.40 3.73 6.23
N GLY A 205 -18.64 3.56 7.31
CA GLY A 205 -18.17 2.25 7.78
C GLY A 205 -16.67 2.18 8.08
N GLY A 206 -15.88 3.16 7.63
CA GLY A 206 -14.51 3.38 8.10
C GLY A 206 -13.47 3.61 7.01
N ASP A 207 -12.24 3.95 7.42
CA ASP A 207 -11.15 4.31 6.51
C ASP A 207 -10.70 3.16 5.60
N HIS A 208 -10.82 1.90 6.04
CA HIS A 208 -10.47 0.74 5.21
C HIS A 208 -11.39 0.62 3.98
N LEU A 209 -12.69 0.90 4.14
CA LEU A 209 -13.63 0.92 3.02
C LEU A 209 -13.36 2.09 2.08
N VAL A 210 -12.90 3.22 2.63
CA VAL A 210 -12.44 4.35 1.81
C VAL A 210 -11.25 3.94 0.93
N LEU A 211 -10.28 3.18 1.46
CA LEU A 211 -9.14 2.68 0.67
C LEU A 211 -9.60 1.75 -0.47
N LEU A 212 -10.57 0.87 -0.21
CA LEU A 212 -11.16 0.01 -1.23
C LEU A 212 -11.87 0.83 -2.33
N ASN A 213 -12.64 1.83 -1.93
CA ASN A 213 -13.33 2.73 -2.86
C ASN A 213 -12.35 3.54 -3.72
N VAL A 214 -11.28 4.08 -3.11
CA VAL A 214 -10.21 4.78 -3.84
C VAL A 214 -9.57 3.85 -4.88
N TYR A 215 -9.30 2.59 -4.53
CA TYR A 215 -8.73 1.63 -5.46
C TYR A 215 -9.67 1.38 -6.66
N ASN A 216 -10.95 1.09 -6.41
CA ASN A 216 -11.92 0.82 -7.48
C ASN A 216 -12.11 2.03 -8.42
N GLN A 217 -12.18 3.24 -7.88
CA GLN A 217 -12.24 4.46 -8.69
C GLN A 217 -10.95 4.72 -9.46
N ALA A 218 -9.78 4.40 -8.91
CA ALA A 218 -8.51 4.50 -9.62
C ALA A 218 -8.42 3.53 -10.81
N ILE A 219 -8.90 2.28 -10.65
CA ILE A 219 -9.02 1.33 -11.76
C ILE A 219 -9.99 1.86 -12.82
N THR A 220 -11.12 2.43 -12.38
CA THR A 220 -12.09 3.08 -13.28
C THR A 220 -11.44 4.22 -14.07
N ALA A 221 -10.52 4.98 -13.46
CA ALA A 221 -9.74 6.00 -14.14
C ALA A 221 -8.72 5.48 -15.15
N GLY A 222 -8.13 4.31 -14.92
CA GLY A 222 -7.24 3.69 -15.91
C GLY A 222 -7.99 3.09 -17.10
N PHE A 223 -9.17 2.51 -16.86
CA PHE A 223 -9.90 1.69 -17.83
C PHE A 223 -11.28 2.27 -18.19
N PHE A 224 -11.46 3.59 -18.06
CA PHE A 224 -12.74 4.25 -18.29
C PHE A 224 -13.34 3.96 -19.67
N TYR A 225 -12.53 3.62 -20.68
CA TYR A 225 -12.98 3.30 -22.05
C TYR A 225 -13.50 1.85 -22.20
N HIS A 226 -13.12 0.95 -21.29
CA HIS A 226 -13.54 -0.46 -21.26
C HIS A 226 -14.75 -0.68 -20.36
N THR A 227 -15.86 -0.03 -20.70
CA THR A 227 -17.09 -0.12 -19.92
C THR A 227 -18.21 -0.77 -20.73
N ALA A 228 -19.01 -1.58 -20.03
CA ALA A 228 -20.21 -2.17 -20.59
C ALA A 228 -21.37 -2.05 -19.61
N ARG A 229 -22.58 -1.96 -20.16
CA ARG A 229 -23.82 -1.89 -19.41
C ARG A 229 -24.69 -3.10 -19.74
N LEU A 230 -25.34 -3.63 -18.73
CA LEU A 230 -26.31 -4.71 -18.88
C LEU A 230 -27.55 -4.23 -19.67
N THR A 231 -27.96 -5.03 -20.65
CA THR A 231 -29.17 -4.83 -21.44
C THR A 231 -29.98 -6.14 -21.52
N ARG A 232 -31.19 -6.09 -22.10
CA ARG A 232 -32.06 -7.28 -22.23
C ARG A 232 -31.42 -8.46 -23.00
N GLY A 233 -30.39 -8.20 -23.80
CA GLY A 233 -29.72 -9.21 -24.64
C GLY A 233 -28.29 -9.55 -24.21
N GLY A 234 -27.89 -9.21 -22.97
CA GLY A 234 -26.50 -9.28 -22.50
C GLY A 234 -25.91 -7.90 -22.31
N TYR A 235 -24.57 -7.79 -22.32
CA TYR A 235 -23.91 -6.51 -22.10
C TYR A 235 -23.69 -5.77 -23.42
N ARG A 236 -23.70 -4.44 -23.35
CA ARG A 236 -23.33 -3.57 -24.46
C ARG A 236 -22.24 -2.60 -24.05
N THR A 237 -21.21 -2.48 -24.87
CA THR A 237 -20.18 -1.46 -24.68
C THR A 237 -20.77 -0.07 -24.86
N VAL A 238 -20.33 0.90 -24.05
CA VAL A 238 -21.02 2.20 -23.98
C VAL A 238 -20.91 3.00 -25.28
N LYS A 239 -19.71 3.05 -25.90
CA LYS A 239 -19.49 3.81 -27.14
C LYS A 239 -19.83 3.05 -28.41
N HIS A 240 -19.33 1.82 -28.54
CA HIS A 240 -19.48 1.05 -29.79
C HIS A 240 -20.77 0.24 -29.87
N GLN A 241 -21.54 0.16 -28.77
CA GLN A 241 -22.78 -0.62 -28.66
C GLN A 241 -22.63 -2.10 -29.07
N GLN A 242 -21.39 -2.61 -29.02
CA GLN A 242 -21.05 -4.00 -29.33
C GLN A 242 -21.63 -4.90 -28.27
N THR A 243 -22.15 -6.07 -28.69
CA THR A 243 -22.80 -7.01 -27.77
C THR A 243 -21.75 -7.96 -27.23
N VAL A 244 -21.47 -7.83 -25.94
CA VAL A 244 -20.43 -8.55 -25.23
C VAL A 244 -21.06 -9.34 -24.08
N PHE A 245 -20.38 -10.38 -23.61
CA PHE A 245 -20.85 -11.24 -22.51
C PHE A 245 -19.76 -11.39 -21.46
N ILE A 246 -20.12 -11.58 -20.19
CA ILE A 246 -19.13 -11.93 -19.17
C ILE A 246 -18.61 -13.34 -19.46
N HIS A 247 -17.29 -13.52 -19.42
CA HIS A 247 -16.67 -14.82 -19.62
C HIS A 247 -17.06 -15.80 -18.48
N PRO A 248 -17.34 -17.09 -18.76
CA PRO A 248 -17.76 -18.05 -17.73
C PRO A 248 -16.79 -18.22 -16.55
N ASN A 249 -15.49 -17.98 -16.76
CA ASN A 249 -14.48 -18.06 -15.70
C ASN A 249 -14.47 -16.84 -14.75
N SER A 250 -15.30 -15.82 -14.98
CA SER A 250 -15.36 -14.64 -14.11
C SER A 250 -16.26 -14.92 -12.90
N SER A 251 -15.88 -14.40 -11.73
CA SER A 251 -16.72 -14.42 -10.52
C SER A 251 -18.09 -13.76 -10.73
N LEU A 252 -18.17 -12.74 -11.59
CA LEU A 252 -19.40 -11.99 -11.86
C LEU A 252 -20.31 -12.62 -12.93
N PHE A 253 -20.04 -13.87 -13.34
CA PHE A 253 -20.84 -14.55 -14.36
C PHE A 253 -22.30 -14.75 -13.93
N GLU A 254 -22.52 -15.03 -12.64
CA GLU A 254 -23.85 -15.29 -12.07
C GLU A 254 -24.58 -14.00 -11.62
N GLU A 255 -23.86 -13.09 -10.94
CA GLU A 255 -24.47 -11.89 -10.34
C GLU A 255 -24.93 -10.86 -11.38
N GLN A 256 -24.19 -10.74 -12.48
CA GLN A 256 -24.47 -9.85 -13.60
C GLN A 256 -24.85 -8.41 -13.19
N PRO A 257 -23.92 -7.64 -12.63
CA PRO A 257 -24.17 -6.26 -12.21
C PRO A 257 -24.50 -5.33 -13.38
N ARG A 258 -25.18 -4.22 -13.09
CA ARG A 258 -25.73 -3.33 -14.14
C ARG A 258 -24.64 -2.65 -14.96
N TRP A 259 -23.57 -2.25 -14.31
CA TRP A 259 -22.45 -1.53 -14.90
C TRP A 259 -21.17 -2.25 -14.57
N VAL A 260 -20.39 -2.51 -15.61
CA VAL A 260 -19.14 -3.25 -15.48
C VAL A 260 -18.02 -2.55 -16.23
N LEU A 261 -16.83 -2.73 -15.68
CA LEU A 261 -15.58 -2.43 -16.33
C LEU A 261 -14.86 -3.75 -16.61
N TYR A 262 -14.21 -3.87 -17.76
CA TYR A 262 -13.48 -5.06 -18.16
C TYR A 262 -12.02 -4.74 -18.53
N HIS A 263 -11.13 -5.72 -18.38
CA HIS A 263 -9.73 -5.52 -18.77
C HIS A 263 -9.49 -5.80 -20.25
N GLU A 264 -10.01 -6.91 -20.75
CA GLU A 264 -9.82 -7.35 -22.14
C GLU A 264 -11.11 -7.93 -22.76
N LEU A 265 -11.20 -7.82 -24.08
CA LEU A 265 -12.22 -8.49 -24.90
C LEU A 265 -11.59 -9.62 -25.67
N VAL A 266 -12.22 -10.79 -25.60
CA VAL A 266 -11.76 -11.99 -26.30
C VAL A 266 -12.85 -12.55 -27.18
N PHE A 267 -12.49 -12.77 -28.44
CA PHE A 267 -13.36 -13.33 -29.44
C PHE A 267 -13.14 -14.84 -29.54
N THR A 268 -14.21 -15.62 -29.34
CA THR A 268 -14.22 -17.05 -29.66
C THR A 268 -15.38 -17.34 -30.60
N THR A 269 -16.53 -17.76 -30.05
CA THR A 269 -17.81 -17.87 -30.76
C THR A 269 -18.70 -16.64 -30.55
N LYS A 270 -18.49 -15.95 -29.43
CA LYS A 270 -19.06 -14.66 -29.06
C LYS A 270 -17.94 -13.79 -28.48
N GLU A 271 -18.17 -12.49 -28.38
CA GLU A 271 -17.28 -11.56 -27.69
C GLU A 271 -17.48 -11.68 -26.19
N PHE A 272 -16.40 -12.01 -25.47
CA PHE A 272 -16.41 -12.16 -24.02
C PHE A 272 -15.50 -11.15 -23.34
N MET A 273 -15.97 -10.58 -22.23
CA MET A 273 -15.22 -9.72 -21.31
C MET A 273 -14.51 -10.57 -20.26
N ARG A 274 -13.23 -10.29 -20.00
CA ARG A 274 -12.46 -10.92 -18.92
C ARG A 274 -11.95 -9.89 -17.92
N GLN A 275 -11.75 -10.37 -16.68
CA GLN A 275 -11.38 -9.58 -15.50
C GLN A 275 -12.35 -8.39 -15.35
N VAL A 276 -13.58 -8.74 -14.99
CA VAL A 276 -14.70 -7.80 -14.90
C VAL A 276 -14.85 -7.34 -13.45
N ILE A 277 -15.06 -6.04 -13.26
CA ILE A 277 -15.39 -5.44 -11.97
C ILE A 277 -16.72 -4.67 -12.06
N GLU A 278 -17.47 -4.61 -10.97
CA GLU A 278 -18.63 -3.72 -10.85
C GLU A 278 -18.18 -2.27 -10.63
N ILE A 279 -18.85 -1.33 -11.28
CA ILE A 279 -18.58 0.11 -11.13
C ILE A 279 -19.88 0.90 -11.00
N ASP A 280 -19.82 2.06 -10.33
CA ASP A 280 -20.89 3.05 -10.42
C ASP A 280 -20.72 3.89 -11.70
N SER A 281 -21.81 4.05 -12.45
CA SER A 281 -21.91 4.96 -13.59
C SER A 281 -21.52 6.41 -13.27
N ALA A 282 -21.74 6.87 -12.03
CA ALA A 282 -21.40 8.23 -11.63
C ALA A 282 -19.89 8.51 -11.72
N TRP A 283 -19.06 7.51 -11.39
CA TRP A 283 -17.60 7.64 -11.42
C TRP A 283 -17.07 7.93 -12.82
N LEU A 284 -17.75 7.44 -13.87
CA LEU A 284 -17.33 7.67 -15.26
C LEU A 284 -17.39 9.15 -15.66
N LEU A 285 -18.36 9.91 -15.13
CA LEU A 285 -18.45 11.36 -15.37
C LEU A 285 -17.36 12.13 -14.65
N GLU A 286 -17.04 11.73 -13.42
CA GLU A 286 -16.03 12.38 -12.59
C GLU A 286 -14.63 12.15 -13.16
N VAL A 287 -14.36 10.91 -13.57
CA VAL A 287 -13.08 10.45 -14.08
C VAL A 287 -12.80 10.94 -15.50
N ALA A 288 -13.79 10.82 -16.40
CA ALA A 288 -13.61 11.10 -17.82
C ALA A 288 -14.73 12.00 -18.38
N PRO A 289 -14.85 13.25 -17.90
CA PRO A 289 -15.89 14.19 -18.33
C PRO A 289 -15.78 14.60 -19.80
N HIS A 290 -14.61 14.41 -20.41
CA HIS A 290 -14.36 14.67 -21.83
C HIS A 290 -14.81 13.51 -22.74
N TYR A 291 -14.93 12.30 -22.18
CA TYR A 291 -15.28 11.10 -22.93
C TYR A 291 -16.76 10.75 -22.79
N TYR A 292 -17.30 10.86 -21.58
CA TYR A 292 -18.70 10.57 -21.28
C TYR A 292 -19.54 11.83 -21.15
N GLN A 293 -20.76 11.76 -21.66
CA GLN A 293 -21.79 12.78 -21.42
C GLN A 293 -22.87 12.21 -20.50
N ALA A 294 -23.46 13.04 -19.64
CA ALA A 294 -24.51 12.61 -18.71
C ALA A 294 -25.65 11.85 -19.42
N LYS A 295 -26.05 12.30 -20.62
CA LYS A 295 -27.08 11.65 -21.44
C LYS A 295 -26.77 10.22 -21.87
N GLU A 296 -25.49 9.85 -21.99
CA GLU A 296 -25.07 8.50 -22.39
C GLU A 296 -25.12 7.52 -21.21
N LEU A 297 -24.92 8.05 -20.00
CA LEU A 297 -24.95 7.30 -18.74
C LEU A 297 -26.35 7.28 -18.12
N GLU A 298 -27.22 8.21 -18.54
CA GLU A 298 -28.64 8.20 -18.21
C GLU A 298 -29.34 6.96 -18.80
N ASP A 299 -30.06 6.26 -17.93
CA ASP A 299 -30.77 5.07 -18.33
C ASP A 299 -32.13 5.41 -18.96
N ALA A 300 -32.24 5.31 -20.28
CA ALA A 300 -33.52 5.37 -20.98
C ALA A 300 -34.52 4.29 -20.47
N SER A 301 -34.01 3.23 -19.84
CA SER A 301 -34.80 2.16 -19.21
C SER A 301 -35.35 2.52 -17.81
N ALA A 302 -34.77 3.50 -17.11
CA ALA A 302 -35.26 3.94 -15.79
C ALA A 302 -36.63 4.65 -15.87
N ARG A 303 -37.05 5.11 -17.06
CA ARG A 303 -38.40 5.65 -17.29
C ARG A 303 -39.50 4.58 -17.35
N LYS A 304 -39.14 3.29 -17.40
CA LYS A 304 -40.11 2.18 -17.32
C LYS A 304 -39.61 1.15 -16.31
N MET A 305 -40.09 1.27 -15.07
CA MET A 305 -39.90 0.28 -14.02
C MET A 305 -40.10 -1.16 -14.54
N PRO A 306 -39.13 -2.07 -14.36
CA PRO A 306 -39.39 -3.50 -14.42
C PRO A 306 -40.21 -3.93 -13.20
N LYS A 307 -41.43 -4.44 -13.40
CA LYS A 307 -42.27 -5.08 -12.36
C LYS A 307 -41.74 -6.47 -11.99
N LYS A 308 -40.54 -6.57 -11.41
CA LYS A 308 -40.14 -7.76 -10.68
C LYS A 308 -39.43 -7.33 -9.40
N VAL A 309 -40.19 -7.40 -8.32
CA VAL A 309 -39.69 -7.37 -6.94
C VAL A 309 -38.82 -8.61 -6.76
N GLY A 310 -37.55 -8.41 -6.43
CA GLY A 310 -36.68 -9.51 -5.98
C GLY A 310 -37.22 -10.07 -4.67
N LYS A 311 -37.25 -11.39 -4.55
CA LYS A 311 -37.69 -12.05 -3.32
C LYS A 311 -36.83 -11.61 -2.14
N SER A 312 -37.46 -11.23 -1.04
CA SER A 312 -36.78 -10.99 0.23
C SER A 312 -36.22 -12.29 0.79
N ARG A 313 -35.15 -12.17 1.60
CA ARG A 313 -34.38 -13.27 2.19
C ARG A 313 -35.18 -14.24 3.08
N ASP A 314 -36.43 -13.92 3.40
CA ASP A 314 -37.36 -14.81 4.13
C ASP A 314 -38.13 -15.79 3.20
N GLU A 315 -38.03 -15.67 1.88
CA GLU A 315 -38.68 -16.59 0.90
C GLU A 315 -37.71 -17.55 0.21
N LEU A 316 -36.43 -17.51 0.57
CA LEU A 316 -35.44 -18.53 0.26
C LEU A 316 -35.16 -19.23 1.59
N GLY A 317 -35.95 -20.27 1.87
CA GLY A 317 -35.94 -20.99 3.14
C GLY A 317 -34.57 -21.51 3.56
#